data_AF-A0A2V9VQ39-F1
#
_entry.id   AF-A0A2V9VQ39-F1
#
_cell.length_a   1.000
_cell.length_b   1.000
_cell.length_c   1.000
_cell.angle_alpha   90.00
_cell.angle_beta   90.00
_cell.angle_gamma   90.00
#
_symmetry.space_group_name_H-M   'P 1'
#
loop_
_entity.id
_entity.type
_entity.pdbx_description
1 polymer ?
#
loop_
_entity_poly.entity_id
_entity_poly.type
_entity_poly.pdbx_seq_one_letter_code
_entity_poly.pdbx_strand_id
1 'polypeptide(L)' 'MEKRNLRVVKWLASTPAAGECTQCRLQFSVPLPALQRVSDAQESLRKQFTEHKCAGTDKAGTDKKETVRA' A
#
# COMPACT_ATOMS: atom_id res chain seq x y z
N MET A 1 -4.31 -18.11 5.28
CA MET A 1 -3.48 -17.33 4.34
C MET A 1 -3.88 -15.87 4.46
N GLU A 2 -3.11 -15.08 5.19
CA GLU A 2 -3.36 -13.63 5.28
C GLU A 2 -3.08 -13.02 3.90
N LYS A 3 -4.15 -12.65 3.18
CA LYS A 3 -4.01 -11.91 1.91
C LYS A 3 -3.26 -10.62 2.22
N ARG A 4 -2.07 -10.45 1.64
CA ARG A 4 -1.38 -9.15 1.61
C ARG A 4 -2.30 -8.20 0.84
N ASN A 5 -2.72 -7.10 1.46
CA ASN A 5 -3.59 -6.11 0.84
C ASN A 5 -2.82 -4.80 0.64
N LEU A 6 -3.08 -4.17 -0.51
CA LEU A 6 -2.64 -2.81 -0.81
C LEU A 6 -3.75 -1.85 -0.41
N ARG A 7 -3.47 -0.93 0.51
CA ARG A 7 -4.42 0.10 0.95
C ARG A 7 -3.97 1.45 0.43
N VAL A 8 -4.83 2.18 -0.28
CA VAL A 8 -4.51 3.54 -0.70
C VAL A 8 -4.59 4.48 0.51
N VAL A 9 -3.50 5.15 0.81
CA VAL A 9 -3.36 6.09 1.95
C VAL A 9 -3.42 7.54 1.53
N LYS A 10 -3.14 7.81 0.25
CA LYS A 10 -3.12 9.16 -0.31
C LYS A 10 -3.86 9.16 -1.63
N TRP A 11 -4.76 10.12 -1.77
CA TRP A 11 -5.49 10.40 -3.01
C TRP A 11 -5.13 11.81 -3.48
N LEU A 12 -4.91 11.96 -4.78
CA LEU A 12 -4.79 13.23 -5.49
C LEU A 12 -6.01 13.38 -6.37
N ALA A 13 -6.96 14.22 -5.95
CA ALA A 13 -8.29 14.31 -6.54
C ALA A 13 -8.99 12.94 -6.60
N SER A 14 -9.04 12.32 -7.78
CA SER A 14 -9.64 11.00 -8.02
C SER A 14 -8.61 9.89 -8.24
N THR A 15 -7.32 10.23 -8.22
CA THR A 15 -6.21 9.33 -8.52
C THR A 15 -5.50 8.88 -7.24
N PRO A 16 -5.26 7.57 -7.03
CA PRO A 16 -4.51 7.09 -5.88
C PRO A 16 -3.03 7.48 -6.01
N ALA A 17 -2.56 8.34 -5.10
CA ALA A 17 -1.21 8.90 -5.12
C ALA A 17 -0.20 8.09 -4.33
N ALA A 18 -0.65 7.43 -3.27
CA ALA A 18 0.19 6.53 -2.50
C ALA A 18 -0.66 5.43 -1.88
N GLY A 19 -0.10 4.23 -1.83
CA GLY A 19 -0.65 3.09 -1.10
C GLY A 19 0.35 2.56 -0.09
N GLU A 20 -0.13 1.78 0.88
CA GLU A 20 0.70 1.02 1.80
C GLU A 20 0.32 -0.45 1.77
N CYS A 21 1.28 -1.34 2.00
CA CYS A 21 1.01 -2.73 2.29
C CYS A 21 0.51 -2.85 3.73
N THR A 22 -0.68 -3.43 3.92
CA THR A 22 -1.26 -3.60 5.27
C THR A 22 -0.49 -4.59 6.15
N GLN A 23 0.44 -5.35 5.57
CA GLN A 23 1.25 -6.35 6.28
C GLN A 23 2.58 -5.75 6.76
N CYS A 24 3.40 -5.22 5.86
CA CYS A 24 4.70 -4.65 6.21
C CYS A 24 4.67 -3.13 6.43
N ARG A 25 3.50 -2.47 6.31
CA ARG A 25 3.34 -1.00 6.36
C ARG A 25 4.21 -0.26 5.33
N LEU A 26 4.70 -0.97 4.30
CA LEU A 26 5.56 -0.39 3.28
C LEU A 26 4.75 0.54 2.40
N GLN A 27 5.15 1.80 2.31
CA GLN A 27 4.50 2.79 1.46
C GLN A 27 5.05 2.74 0.04
N PHE A 28 4.15 2.81 -0.91
CA PHE A 28 4.38 2.91 -2.35
C PHE A 28 3.78 4.21 -2.82
N SER A 29 4.60 5.05 -3.43
CA SER A 29 4.19 6.30 -4.03
C SER A 29 4.06 6.13 -5.54
N VAL A 30 3.01 6.70 -6.11
CA VAL A 30 2.86 6.78 -7.57
C VAL A 30 3.69 7.96 -8.08
N PRO A 31 4.55 7.76 -9.08
CA PRO A 31 5.26 8.86 -9.70
C PRO A 31 4.28 9.83 -10.37
N LEU A 32 4.55 11.14 -10.28
CA LEU A 32 3.75 12.20 -10.92
C LEU A 32 3.31 11.93 -12.37
N PRO A 33 4.14 11.37 -13.27
CA PRO A 33 3.69 11.03 -14.63
C PRO A 33 2.53 10.02 -14.65
N ALA A 34 2.50 9.05 -13.73
CA ALA A 34 1.44 8.04 -13.60
C ALA A 34 0.21 8.58 -12.86
N LEU A 35 0.35 9.68 -12.09
CA LEU A 35 -0.77 10.34 -11.41
C LEU A 35 -1.74 11.07 -12.36
N GLN A 36 -1.35 11.25 -13.63
CA GLN A 36 -2.21 11.84 -14.66
C GLN A 36 -3.39 10.94 -15.03
N ARG A 37 -3.29 9.62 -14.79
CA ARG A 37 -4.37 8.66 -15.07
C ARG A 37 -4.58 7.73 -13.89
N VAL A 38 -5.84 7.56 -13.49
CA VAL A 38 -6.23 6.62 -12.42
C VAL A 38 -5.73 5.21 -12.69
N SER A 39 -5.87 4.73 -13.94
CA SER A 39 -5.43 3.39 -14.33
C SER A 39 -3.92 3.20 -14.20
N ASP A 40 -3.13 4.20 -14.61
CA ASP A 40 -1.67 4.16 -14.58
C ASP A 40 -1.15 4.22 -13.14
N ALA A 41 -1.77 5.07 -12.31
CA ALA A 41 -1.51 5.13 -10.89
C ALA A 41 -1.80 3.81 -10.17
N GLN A 42 -2.95 3.19 -10.45
CA GLN A 42 -3.28 1.88 -9.89
C GLN A 42 -2.32 0.79 -10.37
N GLU A 43 -1.97 0.78 -11.66
CA GLU A 43 -1.01 -0.19 -12.20
C GLU A 43 0.37 -0.01 -11.57
N SER A 44 0.83 1.24 -11.41
CA SER A 44 2.11 1.55 -10.77
C SER A 44 2.15 1.05 -9.33
N LEU A 45 1.09 1.29 -8.53
CA LEU A 45 1.01 0.76 -7.17
C LEU A 45 0.95 -0.77 -7.17
N ARG A 46 0.22 -1.40 -8.09
CA ARG A 46 0.13 -2.85 -8.21
C ARG A 46 1.45 -3.48 -8.61
N LYS A 47 2.22 -2.87 -9.52
CA LYS A 47 3.57 -3.32 -9.90
C LYS A 47 4.51 -3.26 -8.71
N GLN A 48 4.60 -2.11 -8.04
CA GLN A 48 5.39 -1.96 -6.81
C GLN A 48 4.97 -2.96 -5.73
N PHE A 49 3.66 -3.17 -5.55
CA PHE A 49 3.12 -4.16 -4.63
C PHE A 49 3.35 -5.62 -5.08
N THR A 50 3.53 -5.91 -6.35
CA THR A 50 3.84 -7.26 -6.82
C THR A 50 5.34 -7.54 -6.72
N GLU A 51 6.16 -6.53 -7.01
CA GLU A 51 7.62 -6.60 -6.97
C GLU A 51 8.17 -6.53 -5.54
N HIS A 52 7.47 -5.88 -4.61
CA HIS A 52 7.96 -5.83 -3.23
C HIS A 52 7.94 -7.23 -2.58
N LYS A 53 9.07 -7.57 -1.96
CA LYS A 53 9.13 -8.70 -1.03
C LYS A 53 8.56 -8.24 0.31
N CYS A 54 7.34 -8.66 0.60
CA CYS A 54 6.76 -8.48 1.92
C CYS A 54 7.55 -9.35 2.92
N ALA A 55 8.33 -8.72 3.79
CA ALA A 55 9.13 -9.41 4.81
C ALA A 55 8.29 -10.23 5.82
N GLY A 56 6.96 -10.06 5.81
CA GLY A 56 6.03 -10.72 6.72
C GLY A 56 5.67 -12.18 6.40
N THR A 57 6.17 -12.77 5.31
CA THR A 57 5.90 -14.20 5.03
C THR A 57 6.77 -15.17 5.84
N ASP A 58 7.58 -14.71 6.79
CA ASP A 58 8.20 -15.58 7.80
C ASP A 58 7.74 -15.29 9.25
N LYS A 59 7.16 -14.13 9.55
CA LYS A 59 6.58 -13.87 10.88
C LYS A 59 5.20 -13.25 10.75
N ALA A 60 4.21 -14.15 10.73
CA ALA A 60 2.81 -13.82 10.92
C ALA A 60 2.61 -13.02 12.23
N GLY A 61 1.77 -12.00 12.15
CA GLY A 61 1.08 -11.41 13.29
C GLY A 61 1.95 -10.59 14.26
N THR A 62 1.96 -9.27 14.10
CA THR A 62 1.55 -8.43 15.24
C THR A 62 0.88 -7.17 14.73
N ASP A 63 -0.45 -7.23 14.75
CA ASP A 63 -1.35 -6.11 14.95
C ASP A 63 -0.75 -5.10 15.95
N LYS A 64 -0.39 -3.91 15.49
CA LYS A 64 -0.35 -2.72 16.36
C LYS A 64 -1.59 -1.90 16.06
N LYS A 65 -2.73 -2.36 16.55
CA LYS A 65 -3.92 -1.54 16.80
C LYS A 65 -3.70 -0.88 18.16
N GLU A 66 -2.91 0.19 18.16
CA GLU A 66 -2.79 1.08 19.32
C GLU A 66 -4.16 1.72 19.56
N THR A 67 -4.91 1.12 20.49
CA THR A 67 -6.14 1.70 21.05
C THR A 67 -5.73 2.34 22.37
N VAL A 68 -5.27 3.60 22.33
CA VAL A 68 -5.21 4.41 23.55
C VAL A 68 -6.59 5.03 23.74
N ARG A 69 -7.41 4.39 24.56
CA ARG A 69 -8.53 5.04 25.26
C ARG A 69 -7.96 5.59 26.57
N ALA A 70 -8.12 6.89 26.78
CA ALA A 70 -8.06 7.55 28.07
C ALA A 70 -9.41 8.21 28.31
#